data_AF-A0A3S3TZC1-F1
#
_entry.id   AF-A0A3S3TZC1-F1
#
_cell.length_a   1.000
_cell.length_b   1.000
_cell.length_c   1.000
_cell.angle_alpha   90.00
_cell.angle_beta   90.00
_cell.angle_gamma   90.00
#
_symmetry.space_group_name_H-M   'P 1'
#
loop_
_entity.id
_entity.type
_entity.pdbx_description
1 polymer ?
#
loop_
_entity_poly.entity_id
_entity_poly.type
_entity_poly.pdbx_seq_one_letter_code
_entity_poly.pdbx_strand_id
1 'polypeptide(L)'
;MKLKSVIICLLLLGSLTSMKAQEQASVIIEKAYTQAKRENKKVFVMFHASWCGWCKKMDKAMESDACKSLFNDNYVIAHLTVQESPKNQNLENPGGEDYLKRFKGDRAGLPFWVILDSSGNVLADSFNVKNENLGCPSTPPEVTEFTAKLKKTSKLNDKQLAVIAKEFTIKK
;
A
#
# COMPACT_ATOMS: atom_id res chain seq x y z
N MET A 1 16.65 32.88 60.99
CA MET A 1 16.51 31.60 60.27
C MET A 1 15.13 31.01 60.54
N LYS A 2 14.19 31.18 59.59
CA LYS A 2 12.93 30.42 59.52
C LYS A 2 12.72 30.06 58.04
N LEU A 3 12.57 28.78 57.80
CA LEU A 3 12.63 28.10 56.52
C LEU A 3 11.20 27.83 56.02
N LYS A 4 11.02 27.80 54.69
CA LYS A 4 9.96 27.13 53.91
C LYS A 4 8.67 27.90 53.61
N SER A 5 8.63 28.48 52.40
CA SER A 5 7.46 28.54 51.52
C SER A 5 7.97 28.19 50.10
N VAL A 6 8.04 26.91 49.75
CA VAL A 6 7.01 26.16 49.01
C VAL A 6 6.77 26.72 47.60
N ILE A 7 7.50 26.13 46.65
CA ILE A 7 7.03 25.59 45.36
C ILE A 7 5.97 26.44 44.64
N ILE A 8 6.42 27.25 43.67
CA ILE A 8 5.65 27.56 42.46
C ILE A 8 6.43 26.97 41.29
N CYS A 9 6.34 25.65 41.17
CA CYS A 9 6.72 24.91 39.98
C CYS A 9 5.43 24.27 39.48
N LEU A 10 4.59 25.04 38.80
CA LEU A 10 3.39 24.50 38.15
C LEU A 10 2.97 25.43 37.01
N LEU A 11 2.61 24.79 35.88
CA LEU A 11 1.98 25.36 34.70
C LEU A 11 2.90 25.83 33.56
N LEU A 12 3.83 24.95 33.17
CA LEU A 12 4.05 24.69 31.75
C LEU A 12 3.68 23.22 31.48
N LEU A 13 2.39 22.90 31.64
CA LEU A 13 1.79 21.75 30.95
C LEU A 13 1.72 22.12 29.46
N GLY A 14 2.88 22.08 28.80
CA GLY A 14 2.95 22.12 27.35
C GLY A 14 2.07 21.00 26.82
N SER A 15 1.14 21.35 25.95
CA SER A 15 0.32 20.39 25.23
C SER A 15 1.27 19.46 24.48
N LEU A 16 1.49 18.24 25.01
CA LEU A 16 2.16 17.17 24.29
C LEU A 16 1.26 16.82 23.12
N THR A 17 1.47 17.50 21.99
CA THR A 17 0.94 17.05 20.72
C THR A 17 1.60 15.70 20.47
N SER A 18 0.82 14.64 20.61
CA SER A 18 1.27 13.28 20.33
C SER A 18 1.51 13.19 18.82
N MET A 19 2.74 13.45 18.38
CA MET A 19 3.20 13.02 17.07
C MET A 19 3.16 11.49 17.09
N LYS A 20 2.05 10.92 16.60
CA LYS A 20 1.99 9.48 16.35
C LYS A 20 2.99 9.17 15.26
N ALA A 21 4.10 8.54 15.64
CA ALA A 21 5.03 7.95 14.71
C ALA A 21 4.27 6.94 13.83
N GLN A 22 4.58 6.93 12.54
CA GLN A 22 3.97 6.01 11.60
C GLN A 22 4.34 4.56 11.96
N GLU A 23 3.42 3.61 11.77
CA GLU A 23 3.66 2.20 12.10
C GLU A 23 4.81 1.62 11.27
N GLN A 24 5.65 0.78 11.88
CA GLN A 24 6.77 0.14 11.18
C GLN A 24 6.26 -0.74 10.04
N ALA A 25 6.93 -0.71 8.88
CA ALA A 25 6.54 -1.49 7.71
C ALA A 25 6.47 -3.00 8.01
N SER A 26 7.39 -3.52 8.81
CA SER A 26 7.37 -4.91 9.26
C SER A 26 6.10 -5.28 10.00
N VAL A 27 5.60 -4.41 10.88
CA VAL A 27 4.36 -4.66 11.64
C VAL A 27 3.15 -4.72 10.72
N ILE A 28 3.06 -3.81 9.74
CA ILE A 28 1.97 -3.80 8.75
C ILE A 28 1.99 -5.10 7.93
N ILE A 29 3.15 -5.49 7.44
CA ILE A 29 3.33 -6.70 6.63
C ILE A 29 3.01 -7.98 7.42
N GLU A 30 3.48 -8.10 8.66
CA GLU A 30 3.19 -9.27 9.51
C GLU A 30 1.70 -9.39 9.85
N LYS A 31 1.02 -8.25 10.10
CA LYS A 31 -0.45 -8.24 10.25
C LYS A 31 -1.14 -8.71 8.98
N ALA A 32 -0.68 -8.25 7.81
CA ALA A 32 -1.24 -8.64 6.54
C ALA A 32 -1.07 -10.15 6.26
N TYR A 33 0.11 -10.72 6.53
CA TYR A 33 0.33 -12.16 6.43
C TYR A 33 -0.55 -12.97 7.38
N THR A 34 -0.64 -12.53 8.64
CA THR A 34 -1.47 -13.18 9.66
C THR A 34 -2.94 -13.21 9.23
N GLN A 35 -3.45 -12.07 8.76
CA GLN A 35 -4.81 -11.96 8.26
C GLN A 35 -5.02 -12.83 7.01
N ALA A 36 -4.11 -12.76 6.04
CA ALA A 36 -4.20 -13.51 4.80
C ALA A 36 -4.18 -15.03 5.04
N LYS A 37 -3.39 -15.50 6.01
CA LYS A 37 -3.38 -16.91 6.44
C LYS A 37 -4.71 -17.32 7.04
N ARG A 38 -5.28 -16.50 7.92
CA ARG A 38 -6.59 -16.75 8.57
C ARG A 38 -7.75 -16.78 7.57
N GLU A 39 -7.73 -15.87 6.60
CA GLU A 39 -8.81 -15.68 5.64
C GLU A 39 -8.61 -16.44 4.32
N ASN A 40 -7.50 -17.19 4.20
CA ASN A 40 -7.10 -17.90 2.97
C ASN A 40 -7.08 -16.96 1.74
N LYS A 41 -6.46 -15.80 1.92
CA LYS A 41 -6.26 -14.74 0.91
C LYS A 41 -4.78 -14.60 0.55
N LYS A 42 -4.49 -13.82 -0.50
CA LYS A 42 -3.14 -13.33 -0.81
C LYS A 42 -2.92 -11.96 -0.17
N VAL A 43 -1.69 -11.47 -0.17
CA VAL A 43 -1.38 -10.10 0.27
C VAL A 43 -1.06 -9.24 -0.93
N PHE A 44 -1.71 -8.09 -1.05
CA PHE A 44 -1.42 -7.08 -2.06
C PHE A 44 -0.72 -5.91 -1.35
N VAL A 45 0.60 -5.79 -1.50
CA VAL A 45 1.35 -4.68 -0.89
C VAL A 45 1.45 -3.56 -1.92
N MET A 46 0.91 -2.38 -1.59
CA MET A 46 1.06 -1.18 -2.41
C MET A 46 1.98 -0.17 -1.74
N PHE A 47 3.05 0.18 -2.43
CA PHE A 47 3.94 1.27 -2.11
C PHE A 47 3.39 2.56 -2.71
N HIS A 48 3.24 3.59 -1.88
CA HIS A 48 2.61 4.85 -2.28
C HIS A 48 3.20 6.06 -1.55
N ALA A 49 2.80 7.25 -1.97
CA ALA A 49 3.16 8.52 -1.34
C ALA A 49 1.94 9.47 -1.34
N SER A 50 1.90 10.44 -0.43
CA SER A 50 0.82 11.42 -0.29
C SER A 50 0.65 12.31 -1.53
N TRP A 51 1.75 12.59 -2.24
CA TRP A 51 1.77 13.38 -3.47
C TRP A 51 1.36 12.56 -4.71
N CYS A 52 1.30 11.24 -4.61
CA CYS A 52 1.11 10.35 -5.75
C CYS A 52 -0.37 10.29 -6.20
N GLY A 53 -0.70 11.03 -7.28
CA GLY A 53 -2.05 11.01 -7.87
C GLY A 53 -2.46 9.66 -8.44
N TRP A 54 -1.53 8.92 -9.05
CA TRP A 54 -1.79 7.58 -9.60
C TRP A 54 -2.07 6.54 -8.50
N CYS A 55 -1.47 6.67 -7.33
CA CYS A 55 -1.74 5.83 -6.17
C CYS A 55 -3.20 6.00 -5.72
N LYS A 56 -3.64 7.26 -5.58
CA LYS A 56 -5.03 7.61 -5.25
C LYS A 56 -6.02 7.11 -6.30
N LYS A 57 -5.64 7.17 -7.58
CA LYS A 57 -6.45 6.63 -8.67
C LYS A 57 -6.60 5.11 -8.52
N MET A 58 -5.53 4.40 -8.24
CA MET A 58 -5.53 2.94 -8.05
C MET A 58 -6.41 2.55 -6.87
N ASP A 59 -6.23 3.18 -5.71
CA ASP A 59 -7.10 2.95 -4.53
C ASP A 59 -8.56 3.19 -4.89
N LYS A 60 -8.89 4.32 -5.51
CA LYS A 60 -10.26 4.64 -5.92
C LYS A 60 -10.85 3.59 -6.86
N ALA A 61 -10.08 3.08 -7.80
CA ALA A 61 -10.54 2.03 -8.73
C ALA A 61 -10.76 0.70 -8.00
N MET A 62 -9.83 0.30 -7.11
CA MET A 62 -9.96 -0.91 -6.28
C MET A 62 -11.14 -0.83 -5.31
N GLU A 63 -11.41 0.35 -4.76
CA GLU A 63 -12.48 0.62 -3.79
C GLU A 63 -13.83 0.97 -4.43
N SER A 64 -13.89 1.10 -5.76
CA SER A 64 -15.15 1.32 -6.48
C SER A 64 -16.18 0.24 -6.15
N ASP A 65 -17.47 0.59 -6.18
CA ASP A 65 -18.57 -0.36 -5.91
C ASP A 65 -18.48 -1.62 -6.79
N ALA A 66 -17.95 -1.48 -8.00
CA ALA A 66 -17.77 -2.58 -8.94
C ALA A 66 -16.62 -3.53 -8.57
N CYS A 67 -15.56 -3.04 -7.93
CA CYS A 67 -14.32 -3.79 -7.70
C CYS A 67 -14.05 -4.13 -6.23
N LYS A 68 -14.63 -3.40 -5.28
CA LYS A 68 -14.27 -3.49 -3.85
C LYS A 68 -14.36 -4.91 -3.30
N SER A 69 -15.46 -5.62 -3.56
CA SER A 69 -15.60 -7.02 -3.14
C SER A 69 -14.59 -7.93 -3.85
N LEU A 70 -14.37 -7.72 -5.15
CA LEU A 70 -13.43 -8.53 -5.94
C LEU A 70 -12.01 -8.47 -5.38
N PHE A 71 -11.56 -7.30 -4.94
CA PHE A 71 -10.25 -7.17 -4.27
C PHE A 71 -10.29 -7.71 -2.84
N ASN A 72 -11.27 -7.29 -2.02
CA ASN A 72 -11.34 -7.66 -0.60
C ASN A 72 -11.53 -9.16 -0.37
N ASP A 73 -12.21 -9.87 -1.28
CA ASP A 73 -12.44 -11.31 -1.19
C ASP A 73 -11.19 -12.13 -1.53
N ASN A 74 -10.23 -11.54 -2.27
CA ASN A 74 -9.04 -12.24 -2.76
C ASN A 74 -7.74 -11.79 -2.08
N TYR A 75 -7.69 -10.55 -1.59
CA TYR A 75 -6.47 -9.92 -1.10
C TYR A 75 -6.68 -9.26 0.26
N VAL A 76 -5.67 -9.34 1.11
CA VAL A 76 -5.42 -8.37 2.18
C VAL A 76 -4.54 -7.28 1.59
N ILE A 77 -5.06 -6.07 1.46
CA ILE A 77 -4.33 -4.94 0.88
C ILE A 77 -3.58 -4.23 2.01
N ALA A 78 -2.26 -4.07 1.83
CA ALA A 78 -1.38 -3.41 2.77
C ALA A 78 -0.67 -2.25 2.09
N HIS A 79 -0.71 -1.07 2.72
CA HIS A 79 -0.09 0.13 2.18
C HIS A 79 1.19 0.46 2.93
N LEU A 80 2.24 0.81 2.19
CA LEU A 80 3.49 1.34 2.74
C LEU A 80 3.78 2.71 2.12
N THR A 81 3.77 3.74 2.95
CA THR A 81 4.17 5.10 2.57
C THR A 81 5.67 5.18 2.43
N VAL A 82 6.14 5.56 1.24
CA VAL A 82 7.55 5.66 0.86
C VAL A 82 7.76 6.85 -0.09
N GLN A 83 9.02 7.25 -0.29
CA GLN A 83 9.41 8.29 -1.25
C GLN A 83 8.59 9.58 -1.13
N GLU A 84 8.33 10.00 0.10
CA GLU A 84 7.65 11.26 0.36
C GLU A 84 8.49 12.45 -0.06
N SER A 85 7.82 13.59 -0.25
CA SER A 85 8.54 14.85 -0.45
C SER A 85 9.39 15.17 0.79
N PRO A 86 10.49 15.94 0.67
CA PRO A 86 11.35 16.27 1.82
C PRO A 86 10.61 16.84 3.03
N LYS A 87 9.51 17.58 2.81
CA LYS A 87 8.67 18.14 3.86
C LYS A 87 7.84 17.09 4.62
N ASN A 88 7.55 15.96 3.99
CA ASN A 88 6.62 14.93 4.46
C ASN A 88 7.30 13.59 4.78
N GLN A 89 8.64 13.55 4.88
CA GLN A 89 9.38 12.30 5.19
C GLN A 89 8.92 11.64 6.49
N ASN A 90 8.40 12.42 7.44
CA ASN A 90 7.82 11.91 8.68
C ASN A 90 6.54 11.08 8.49
N LEU A 91 5.93 11.09 7.30
CA LEU A 91 4.78 10.26 6.95
C LEU A 91 5.18 8.85 6.46
N GLU A 92 6.47 8.64 6.14
CA GLU A 92 6.94 7.35 5.67
C GLU A 92 6.86 6.29 6.76
N ASN A 93 6.52 5.07 6.36
CA ASN A 93 6.60 3.92 7.26
C ASN A 93 8.08 3.59 7.50
N PRO A 94 8.58 3.55 8.76
CA PRO A 94 9.94 3.12 9.03
C PRO A 94 10.20 1.72 8.44
N GLY A 95 11.28 1.58 7.68
CA GLY A 95 11.63 0.36 6.94
C GLY A 95 10.86 0.14 5.63
N GLY A 96 9.96 1.06 5.23
CA GLY A 96 9.19 0.95 3.99
C GLY A 96 10.07 0.93 2.74
N GLU A 97 11.09 1.79 2.69
CA GLU A 97 12.05 1.86 1.59
C GLU A 97 12.89 0.57 1.46
N ASP A 98 13.19 -0.10 2.58
CA ASP A 98 13.92 -1.38 2.56
C ASP A 98 13.06 -2.49 1.94
N TYR A 99 11.75 -2.51 2.24
CA TYR A 99 10.81 -3.40 1.56
C TYR A 99 10.68 -3.07 0.07
N LEU A 100 10.63 -1.79 -0.30
CA LEU A 100 10.56 -1.38 -1.69
C LEU A 100 11.79 -1.87 -2.48
N LYS A 101 12.99 -1.68 -1.93
CA LYS A 101 14.27 -2.19 -2.48
C LYS A 101 14.30 -3.72 -2.55
N ARG A 102 13.82 -4.41 -1.51
CA ARG A 102 13.73 -5.88 -1.49
C ARG A 102 12.93 -6.41 -2.68
N PHE A 103 11.89 -5.69 -3.08
CA PHE A 103 11.06 -6.03 -4.24
C PHE A 103 11.51 -5.34 -5.54
N LYS A 104 12.69 -4.72 -5.55
CA LYS A 104 13.30 -4.03 -6.70
C LYS A 104 12.46 -2.86 -7.24
N GLY A 105 11.58 -2.30 -6.40
CA GLY A 105 10.70 -1.20 -6.77
C GLY A 105 11.32 0.19 -6.54
N ASP A 106 12.52 0.28 -5.96
CA ASP A 106 13.17 1.54 -5.59
C ASP A 106 13.55 2.42 -6.80
N ARG A 107 13.63 1.80 -7.98
CA ARG A 107 13.83 2.49 -9.26
C ARG A 107 12.57 2.59 -10.11
N ALA A 108 11.45 2.07 -9.63
CA ALA A 108 10.15 2.19 -10.28
C ALA A 108 9.45 3.48 -9.85
N GLY A 109 8.52 3.98 -10.67
CA GLY A 109 7.59 5.03 -10.23
C GLY A 109 6.55 4.50 -9.24
N LEU A 110 5.84 5.40 -8.56
CA LEU A 110 4.70 5.04 -7.70
C LEU A 110 3.34 5.18 -8.45
N PRO A 111 2.32 4.35 -8.13
CA PRO A 111 2.38 3.25 -7.18
C PRO A 111 3.26 2.11 -7.69
N PHE A 112 3.91 1.41 -6.78
CA PHE A 112 4.52 0.11 -7.07
C PHE A 112 3.83 -0.92 -6.19
N TRP A 113 3.60 -2.13 -6.70
CA TRP A 113 2.89 -3.15 -5.94
C TRP A 113 3.47 -4.53 -6.15
N VAL A 114 3.27 -5.39 -5.14
CA VAL A 114 3.60 -6.81 -5.19
C VAL A 114 2.45 -7.63 -4.62
N ILE A 115 2.23 -8.80 -5.20
CA ILE A 115 1.27 -9.79 -4.72
C ILE A 115 2.06 -10.95 -4.13
N LEU A 116 1.82 -11.23 -2.85
CA LEU A 116 2.53 -12.22 -2.08
C LEU A 116 1.56 -13.32 -1.62
N ASP A 117 2.08 -14.52 -1.37
CA ASP A 117 1.36 -15.47 -0.52
C ASP A 117 1.44 -15.06 0.96
N SER A 118 0.72 -15.80 1.82
CA SER A 118 0.69 -15.54 3.26
C SER A 118 1.99 -15.91 4.00
N SER A 119 3.02 -16.39 3.30
CA SER A 119 4.37 -16.64 3.80
C SER A 119 5.40 -15.63 3.26
N GLY A 120 4.95 -14.66 2.44
CA GLY A 120 5.79 -13.61 1.88
C GLY A 120 6.52 -13.99 0.59
N ASN A 121 6.18 -15.10 -0.07
CA ASN A 121 6.71 -15.42 -1.38
C ASN A 121 6.03 -14.57 -2.46
N VAL A 122 6.82 -14.05 -3.40
CA VAL A 122 6.30 -13.23 -4.52
C VAL A 122 5.58 -14.11 -5.53
N LEU A 123 4.32 -13.78 -5.81
CA LEU A 123 3.49 -14.43 -6.83
C LEU A 123 3.40 -13.60 -8.11
N ALA A 124 3.35 -12.28 -7.96
CA ALA A 124 3.41 -11.32 -9.04
C ALA A 124 3.93 -9.97 -8.52
N ASP A 125 4.45 -9.14 -9.40
CA ASP A 125 4.86 -7.77 -9.11
C ASP A 125 4.28 -6.80 -10.14
N SER A 126 4.60 -5.52 -10.00
CA SER A 126 4.12 -4.47 -10.89
C SER A 126 4.90 -4.35 -12.20
N PHE A 127 5.96 -5.14 -12.44
CA PHE A 127 6.79 -5.01 -13.65
C PHE A 127 6.22 -5.81 -14.83
N ASN A 128 6.16 -5.19 -16.00
CA ASN A 128 5.83 -5.92 -17.21
C ASN A 128 7.01 -6.79 -17.72
N VAL A 129 6.80 -7.53 -18.80
CA VAL A 129 7.85 -8.35 -19.44
C VAL A 129 9.07 -7.55 -19.93
N LYS A 130 8.95 -6.23 -20.07
CA LYS A 130 10.04 -5.30 -20.41
C LYS A 130 10.68 -4.65 -19.17
N ASN A 131 10.30 -5.09 -17.98
CA ASN A 131 10.73 -4.52 -16.70
C ASN A 131 10.30 -3.06 -16.49
N GLU A 132 9.18 -2.65 -17.09
CA GLU A 132 8.56 -1.34 -16.90
C GLU A 132 7.45 -1.45 -15.85
N ASN A 133 7.35 -0.47 -14.95
CA ASN A 133 6.31 -0.49 -13.92
C ASN A 133 4.93 -0.20 -14.52
N LEU A 134 3.97 -1.10 -14.32
CA LEU A 134 2.56 -0.92 -14.68
C LEU A 134 1.88 0.19 -13.87
N GLY A 135 2.35 0.42 -12.64
CA GLY A 135 1.77 1.37 -11.70
C GLY A 135 0.27 1.18 -11.52
N CYS A 136 -0.49 2.26 -11.76
CA CYS A 136 -1.94 2.20 -11.90
C CYS A 136 -2.29 1.94 -13.39
N PRO A 137 -2.50 0.69 -13.80
CA PRO A 137 -2.71 0.34 -15.21
C PRO A 137 -3.93 1.08 -15.75
N SER A 138 -3.79 1.72 -16.91
CA SER A 138 -4.82 2.63 -17.42
C SER A 138 -5.05 2.50 -18.92
N THR A 139 -4.04 2.02 -19.66
CA THR A 139 -4.15 1.68 -21.07
C THR A 139 -4.60 0.23 -21.26
N PRO A 140 -5.24 -0.12 -22.40
CA PRO A 140 -5.67 -1.50 -22.62
C PRO A 140 -4.56 -2.56 -22.48
N PRO A 141 -3.31 -2.34 -22.97
CA PRO A 141 -2.22 -3.30 -22.76
C PRO A 141 -1.85 -3.48 -21.29
N GLU A 142 -1.69 -2.39 -20.52
CA GLU A 142 -1.36 -2.45 -19.10
C GLU A 142 -2.46 -3.17 -18.29
N VAL A 143 -3.73 -2.86 -18.58
CA VAL A 143 -4.89 -3.46 -17.92
C VAL A 143 -4.99 -4.94 -18.25
N THR A 144 -4.68 -5.34 -19.48
CA THR A 144 -4.63 -6.75 -19.88
C THR A 144 -3.57 -7.51 -19.08
N GLU A 145 -2.39 -6.93 -18.92
CA GLU A 145 -1.31 -7.56 -18.15
C GLU A 145 -1.63 -7.62 -16.65
N PHE A 146 -2.18 -6.53 -16.09
CA PHE A 146 -2.63 -6.50 -14.71
C PHE A 146 -3.69 -7.57 -14.43
N THR A 147 -4.73 -7.66 -15.26
CA THR A 147 -5.79 -8.66 -15.08
C THR A 147 -5.27 -10.09 -15.28
N ALA A 148 -4.27 -10.32 -16.14
CA ALA A 148 -3.61 -11.61 -16.25
C ALA A 148 -2.86 -12.00 -14.95
N LYS A 149 -2.21 -11.03 -14.28
CA LYS A 149 -1.57 -11.24 -12.97
C LYS A 149 -2.60 -11.48 -11.87
N LEU A 150 -3.72 -10.76 -11.88
CA LEU A 150 -4.83 -11.02 -10.96
C LEU A 150 -5.41 -12.42 -11.16
N LYS A 151 -5.62 -12.85 -12.42
CA LYS A 151 -6.13 -14.20 -12.74
C LYS A 151 -5.25 -15.31 -12.16
N LYS A 152 -3.93 -15.14 -12.17
CA LYS A 152 -2.97 -16.12 -11.61
C LYS A 152 -2.92 -16.13 -10.08
N THR A 153 -3.35 -15.05 -9.43
CA THR A 153 -3.13 -14.82 -7.99
C THR A 153 -4.42 -14.70 -7.17
N SER A 154 -5.58 -14.93 -7.80
CA SER A 154 -6.90 -14.82 -7.18
C SER A 154 -7.81 -15.98 -7.61
N LYS A 155 -9.04 -15.97 -7.08
CA LYS A 155 -10.14 -16.86 -7.49
C LYS A 155 -11.08 -16.18 -8.50
N LEU A 156 -10.65 -15.06 -9.10
CA LEU A 156 -11.49 -14.28 -10.03
C LEU A 156 -11.73 -15.04 -11.33
N ASN A 157 -12.99 -15.04 -11.79
CA ASN A 157 -13.36 -15.54 -13.11
C ASN A 157 -13.28 -14.44 -14.19
N ASP A 158 -13.39 -14.84 -15.45
CA ASP A 158 -13.24 -13.92 -16.59
C ASP A 158 -14.27 -12.78 -16.60
N LYS A 159 -15.49 -12.99 -16.09
CA LYS A 159 -16.50 -11.92 -15.98
C LYS A 159 -16.09 -10.89 -14.94
N GLN A 160 -15.58 -11.33 -13.79
CA GLN A 160 -15.09 -10.43 -12.73
C GLN A 160 -13.83 -9.67 -13.18
N LEU A 161 -12.92 -10.32 -13.90
CA LEU A 161 -11.75 -9.68 -14.48
C LEU A 161 -12.13 -8.62 -15.52
N ALA A 162 -13.18 -8.86 -16.32
CA ALA A 162 -13.70 -7.86 -17.26
C ALA A 162 -14.29 -6.62 -16.55
N VAL A 163 -14.89 -6.80 -15.37
CA VAL A 163 -15.35 -5.66 -14.52
C VAL A 163 -14.15 -4.82 -14.08
N ILE A 164 -13.11 -5.46 -13.54
CA ILE A 164 -11.87 -4.78 -13.14
C ILE A 164 -11.24 -4.07 -14.34
N ALA A 165 -11.15 -4.74 -15.49
CA ALA A 165 -10.57 -4.16 -16.70
C ALA A 165 -11.30 -2.88 -17.13
N LYS A 166 -12.63 -2.91 -17.08
CA LYS A 166 -13.47 -1.75 -17.43
C LYS A 166 -13.27 -0.58 -16.47
N GLU A 167 -13.13 -0.84 -15.17
CA GLU A 167 -12.94 0.21 -14.16
C GLU A 167 -11.58 0.91 -14.30
N PHE A 168 -10.53 0.14 -14.59
CA PHE A 168 -9.16 0.68 -14.67
C PHE A 168 -8.86 1.38 -16.02
N THR A 169 -9.53 0.98 -17.10
CA THR A 169 -9.30 1.56 -18.43
C THR A 169 -9.82 3.00 -18.51
N ILE A 170 -8.94 3.97 -18.81
CA ILE A 170 -9.35 5.35 -19.07
C ILE A 170 -10.16 5.39 -20.38
N LYS A 171 -11.38 5.90 -20.31
CA LYS A 171 -12.15 6.25 -21.51
C LYS A 171 -11.58 7.55 -22.08
N LYS A 172 -11.16 7.50 -23.34
CA LYS A 172 -10.80 8.70 -24.11
C LYS A 172 -12.05 9.51 -24.45
#